data_AF-A0A2A3T286-F1
#
_entry.id   AF-A0A2A3T286-F1
#
_cell.length_a   1.000
_cell.length_b   1.000
_cell.length_c   1.000
_cell.angle_alpha   90.00
_cell.angle_beta   90.00
_cell.angle_gamma   90.00
#
_symmetry.space_group_name_H-M   'P 1'
#
loop_
_entity.id
_entity.type
_entity.pdbx_description
1 polymer ?
#
loop_
_entity_poly.entity_id
_entity_poly.type
_entity_poly.pdbx_seq_one_letter_code
_entity_poly.pdbx_strand_id
1 'polypeptide(L)'
;DHSIKIRFVETGDTYWFIMGAESRNPKNNRSLFKVLPKSTHFDRFKKGHEGTAYLRLGTYVIKFKKDVKDDAKCNCGHIKEDHEEGKDDDSCLFEDCDCKKFETFQVNLLKKKKTVSDIKFLTEAEIKDDVLAWNCFSVNKYTEKR
;
A
#
# COMPACT_ATOMS: atom_id res chain seq x y z
N ASP A 1 5.07 12.45 18.40
CA ASP A 1 5.27 13.38 17.28
C ASP A 1 3.95 13.47 16.52
N HIS A 2 3.16 14.52 16.80
CA HIS A 2 1.81 14.72 16.26
C HIS A 2 1.79 15.29 14.83
N SER A 3 2.96 15.37 14.18
CA SER A 3 3.06 15.93 12.82
C SER A 3 2.40 15.07 11.76
N ILE A 4 2.32 13.74 11.95
CA ILE A 4 1.71 12.84 10.94
C ILE A 4 0.34 12.40 11.43
N LYS A 5 -0.65 12.58 10.56
CA LYS A 5 -2.03 12.16 10.74
C LYS A 5 -2.38 11.14 9.67
N ILE A 6 -3.11 10.09 10.05
CA ILE A 6 -3.59 9.06 9.15
C ILE A 6 -5.12 9.00 9.23
N ARG A 7 -5.78 9.00 8.07
CA ARG A 7 -7.21 8.81 7.94
C ARG A 7 -7.49 7.64 7.02
N PHE A 8 -8.44 6.81 7.43
CA PHE A 8 -9.02 5.76 6.62
C PHE A 8 -10.46 6.16 6.35
N VAL A 9 -10.78 6.55 5.12
CA VAL A 9 -12.13 6.98 4.75
C VAL A 9 -12.82 5.86 3.98
N GLU A 10 -13.83 5.24 4.56
CA GLU A 10 -14.53 4.10 3.99
C GLU A 10 -15.59 4.52 2.97
N THR A 11 -15.48 4.00 1.75
CA THR A 11 -16.33 4.33 0.59
C THR A 11 -16.77 3.03 -0.10
N GLY A 12 -17.91 2.49 0.31
CA GLY A 12 -18.42 1.19 -0.15
C GLY A 12 -17.43 0.05 0.14
N ASP A 13 -17.01 -0.66 -0.90
CA ASP A 13 -16.05 -1.79 -0.84
C ASP A 13 -14.57 -1.35 -0.83
N THR A 14 -14.31 -0.04 -0.91
CA THR A 14 -12.97 0.54 -0.88
C THR A 14 -12.81 1.50 0.30
N TYR A 15 -11.58 1.93 0.53
CA TYR A 15 -11.28 3.01 1.45
C TYR A 15 -10.15 3.88 0.92
N TRP A 16 -10.17 5.16 1.27
CA TRP A 16 -9.05 6.06 1.06
C TRP A 16 -8.11 5.97 2.25
N PHE A 17 -6.87 5.59 1.99
CA PHE A 17 -5.77 5.84 2.91
C PHE A 17 -5.26 7.25 2.65
N ILE A 18 -5.35 8.13 3.64
CA ILE A 18 -4.83 9.50 3.57
C ILE A 18 -3.79 9.65 4.67
N MET A 19 -2.59 10.06 4.29
CA MET A 19 -1.54 10.43 5.22
C MET A 19 -1.18 11.89 4.99
N GLY A 20 -1.31 12.69 6.04
CA GLY A 20 -1.02 14.11 6.00
C GLY A 20 0.00 14.49 7.05
N ALA A 21 0.77 15.53 6.73
CA ALA A 21 1.45 16.32 7.73
C ALA A 21 0.94 17.75 7.68
N GLU A 22 0.35 18.20 8.79
CA GLU A 22 -0.12 19.58 8.93
C GLU A 22 0.94 20.42 9.64
N SER A 23 1.29 21.54 9.02
CA SER A 23 2.19 22.55 9.56
C SER A 23 1.40 23.77 10.00
N ARG A 24 2.00 24.60 10.85
CA ARG A 24 1.45 25.93 11.19
C ARG A 24 1.31 26.84 9.97
N ASN A 25 2.06 26.57 8.90
CA ASN A 25 1.91 27.25 7.61
C ASN A 25 1.14 26.33 6.64
N PRO A 26 -0.13 26.63 6.30
CA PRO A 26 -0.95 25.79 5.44
C PRO A 26 -0.35 25.51 4.07
N LYS A 27 0.50 26.40 3.54
CA LYS A 27 1.20 26.21 2.25
C LYS A 27 2.16 25.02 2.25
N ASN A 28 2.59 24.59 3.44
CA ASN A 28 3.50 23.47 3.62
C ASN A 28 2.77 22.17 4.00
N ASN A 29 1.44 22.18 4.04
CA ASN A 29 0.68 20.96 4.27
C ASN A 29 0.91 20.02 3.08
N ARG A 30 1.37 18.81 3.38
CA ARG A 30 1.56 17.75 2.40
C ARG A 30 0.65 16.61 2.79
N SER A 31 -0.09 16.10 1.82
CA SER A 31 -0.82 14.84 1.97
C SER A 31 -0.52 13.94 0.78
N LEU A 32 -0.53 12.65 1.05
CA LEU A 32 -0.59 11.61 0.03
C LEU A 32 -1.83 10.78 0.31
N PHE A 33 -2.40 10.22 -0.75
CA PHE A 33 -3.51 9.29 -0.61
C PHE A 33 -3.39 8.11 -1.56
N LYS A 34 -4.12 7.06 -1.23
CA LYS A 34 -4.34 5.91 -2.10
C LYS A 34 -5.71 5.31 -1.84
N VAL A 35 -6.43 4.97 -2.90
CA VAL A 35 -7.68 4.21 -2.80
C VAL A 35 -7.33 2.73 -2.83
N LEU A 36 -7.83 1.98 -1.85
CA LEU A 36 -7.51 0.57 -1.64
C LEU A 36 -8.80 -0.23 -1.41
N PRO A 37 -8.88 -1.49 -1.89
CA PRO A 37 -10.00 -2.36 -1.58
C PRO A 37 -9.97 -2.75 -0.10
N LYS A 38 -11.16 -2.89 0.51
CA LYS A 38 -11.27 -3.47 1.85
C LYS A 38 -10.84 -4.94 1.80
N SER A 39 -10.21 -5.38 2.88
CA SER A 39 -9.76 -6.76 3.02
C SER A 39 -9.80 -7.16 4.50
N THR A 40 -9.69 -8.46 4.76
CA THR A 40 -9.58 -8.99 6.12
C THR A 40 -8.42 -8.35 6.90
N HIS A 41 -7.34 -7.93 6.24
CA HIS A 41 -6.22 -7.21 6.85
C HIS A 41 -6.62 -5.81 7.33
N PHE A 42 -7.43 -5.10 6.54
CA PHE A 42 -7.96 -3.79 6.92
C PHE A 42 -8.87 -3.91 8.16
N ASP A 43 -9.79 -4.87 8.17
CA ASP A 43 -10.71 -5.06 9.30
C ASP A 43 -9.97 -5.44 10.59
N ARG A 44 -8.95 -6.29 10.47
CA ARG A 44 -8.07 -6.65 11.59
C ARG A 44 -7.31 -5.45 12.12
N PHE A 45 -6.76 -4.62 11.22
CA PHE A 45 -6.04 -3.41 11.61
C PHE A 45 -6.97 -2.40 12.31
N LYS A 46 -8.16 -2.16 11.76
CA LYS A 46 -9.17 -1.26 12.35
C LYS A 46 -9.59 -1.70 13.76
N LYS A 47 -9.71 -3.00 14.01
CA LYS A 47 -10.07 -3.52 15.35
C LYS A 47 -8.89 -3.51 16.33
N GLY A 48 -7.67 -3.76 15.84
CA GLY A 48 -6.51 -4.07 16.66
C GLY A 48 -5.46 -2.96 16.82
N HIS A 49 -5.67 -1.76 16.28
CA HIS A 49 -4.64 -0.72 16.34
C HIS A 49 -4.51 -0.02 17.71
N GLU A 50 -5.47 -0.16 18.63
CA GLU A 50 -5.37 0.39 20.01
C GLU A 50 -4.93 1.87 20.08
N GLY A 51 -5.33 2.67 19.09
CA GLY A 51 -4.95 4.08 18.97
C GLY A 51 -3.52 4.36 18.47
N THR A 52 -2.69 3.35 18.17
CA THR A 52 -1.32 3.56 17.66
C THR A 52 -0.93 2.58 16.55
N ALA A 53 -0.01 2.98 15.67
CA ALA A 53 0.54 2.09 14.65
C ALA A 53 1.97 2.43 14.31
N TYR A 54 2.72 1.45 13.80
CA TYR A 54 4.02 1.69 13.20
C TYR A 54 3.87 1.99 11.71
N LEU A 55 4.27 3.21 11.34
CA LEU A 55 4.49 3.57 9.96
C LEU A 55 5.94 3.27 9.58
N ARG A 56 6.12 2.44 8.56
CA ARG A 56 7.42 2.13 7.97
C ARG A 56 7.31 2.17 6.45
N LEU A 57 8.24 2.87 5.82
CA LEU A 57 8.34 2.90 4.37
C LEU A 57 9.22 1.74 3.89
N GLY A 58 8.97 1.27 2.68
CA GLY A 58 9.80 0.28 2.01
C GLY A 58 9.95 0.62 0.54
N THR A 59 11.05 0.15 -0.05
CA THR A 59 11.22 0.18 -1.50
C THR A 59 10.83 -1.16 -2.10
N TYR A 60 10.21 -1.09 -3.27
CA TYR A 60 9.84 -2.26 -4.05
C TYR A 60 10.94 -2.49 -5.08
N VAL A 61 11.47 -3.70 -5.14
CA VAL A 61 12.47 -4.10 -6.13
C VAL A 61 11.97 -5.35 -6.83
N ILE A 62 11.78 -5.25 -8.14
CA ILE A 62 11.50 -6.41 -8.98
C ILE A 62 12.77 -7.24 -9.08
N LYS A 63 12.62 -8.55 -8.96
CA LYS A 63 13.69 -9.54 -9.05
C LYS A 63 13.33 -10.54 -10.13
N PHE A 64 14.31 -10.88 -10.95
CA PHE A 64 14.18 -11.88 -12.00
C PHE A 64 14.90 -13.17 -11.58
N LYS A 65 14.77 -14.23 -12.40
CA LYS A 65 15.30 -15.57 -12.09
C LYS A 65 16.76 -15.55 -11.64
N LYS A 66 17.59 -14.76 -12.32
CA LYS A 66 19.03 -14.59 -12.03
C LYS A 66 19.35 -13.90 -10.70
N ASP A 67 18.41 -13.15 -10.13
CA ASP A 67 18.63 -12.30 -8.96
C ASP A 67 18.22 -12.98 -7.64
N VAL A 68 17.72 -14.23 -7.71
CA VAL A 68 17.12 -14.94 -6.59
C VAL A 68 17.62 -16.38 -6.46
N LYS A 69 17.46 -16.94 -5.26
CA LYS A 69 17.74 -18.34 -4.95
C LYS A 69 16.61 -19.25 -5.48
N ASP A 70 16.89 -20.54 -5.51
CA ASP A 70 16.03 -21.55 -6.16
C ASP A 70 14.68 -21.76 -5.43
N ASP A 71 14.62 -21.44 -4.14
CA ASP A 71 13.41 -21.47 -3.31
C ASP A 71 12.52 -20.22 -3.47
N ALA A 72 12.94 -19.23 -4.25
CA ALA A 72 12.17 -18.01 -4.44
C ALA A 72 10.89 -18.26 -5.25
N LYS A 73 9.76 -17.75 -4.74
CA LYS A 73 8.47 -17.85 -5.41
C LYS A 73 8.29 -16.76 -6.45
N CYS A 74 7.93 -17.16 -7.66
CA CYS A 74 7.44 -16.29 -8.71
C CYS A 74 6.07 -15.69 -8.33
N ASN A 75 5.66 -14.63 -9.01
CA ASN A 75 4.32 -14.06 -8.91
C ASN A 75 3.20 -15.05 -9.27
N CYS A 76 3.51 -16.12 -10.03
CA CYS A 76 2.57 -17.22 -10.29
C CYS A 76 2.40 -18.19 -9.10
N GLY A 77 3.22 -18.05 -8.05
CA GLY A 77 3.15 -18.87 -6.83
C GLY A 77 4.13 -20.06 -6.79
N HIS A 78 4.66 -20.48 -7.95
CA HIS A 78 5.63 -21.58 -8.08
C HIS A 78 7.08 -21.12 -7.82
N ILE A 79 7.95 -22.05 -7.43
CA ILE A 79 9.35 -21.72 -7.11
C ILE A 79 10.17 -21.54 -8.39
N LYS A 80 11.39 -21.01 -8.26
CA LYS A 80 12.29 -20.76 -9.38
C LYS A 80 12.66 -22.03 -10.14
N GLU A 81 12.76 -23.17 -9.46
CA GLU A 81 13.04 -24.47 -10.07
C GLU A 81 11.90 -24.93 -11.00
N ASP A 82 10.67 -24.47 -10.75
CA ASP A 82 9.49 -24.78 -11.58
C ASP A 82 9.40 -23.91 -12.84
N HIS A 83 10.50 -23.26 -13.24
CA HIS A 83 10.57 -22.41 -14.43
C HIS A 83 11.74 -22.82 -15.32
N GLU A 84 11.56 -22.73 -16.63
CA GLU A 84 12.54 -23.10 -17.67
C GLU A 84 13.94 -22.52 -17.43
N GLU A 85 15.00 -23.31 -17.61
CA GLU A 85 16.41 -22.90 -17.42
C GLU A 85 17.01 -22.14 -18.61
N GLY A 86 16.21 -21.85 -19.63
CA GLY A 86 16.63 -21.19 -20.87
C GLY A 86 17.12 -19.75 -20.68
N LYS A 87 18.02 -19.29 -21.54
CA LYS A 87 18.49 -17.89 -21.53
C LYS A 87 17.40 -16.87 -21.87
N ASP A 88 16.39 -17.30 -22.62
CA ASP A 88 15.33 -16.46 -23.19
C ASP A 88 13.93 -16.95 -22.82
N ASP A 89 13.83 -18.00 -22.00
CA ASP A 89 12.56 -18.58 -21.57
C ASP A 89 12.62 -18.90 -20.08
N ASP A 90 11.81 -18.17 -19.31
CA ASP A 90 11.58 -18.39 -17.88
C ASP A 90 10.10 -18.80 -17.68
N SER A 91 9.51 -19.56 -18.62
CA SER A 91 8.13 -20.02 -18.50
C SER A 91 7.99 -21.05 -17.38
N CYS A 92 6.85 -21.03 -16.70
CA CYS A 92 6.54 -21.98 -15.65
C CYS A 92 6.19 -23.34 -16.26
N LEU A 93 6.70 -24.41 -15.66
CA LEU A 93 6.57 -25.79 -16.15
C LEU A 93 5.22 -26.44 -15.79
N PHE A 94 4.38 -25.77 -15.00
CA PHE A 94 3.05 -26.25 -14.65
C PHE A 94 2.07 -26.05 -15.82
N GLU A 95 1.41 -27.12 -16.26
CA GLU A 95 0.50 -27.09 -17.42
C GLU A 95 -0.65 -26.07 -17.28
N ASP A 96 -1.15 -25.84 -16.06
CA ASP A 96 -2.22 -24.87 -15.78
C ASP A 96 -1.72 -23.43 -15.50
N CYS A 97 -0.45 -23.14 -15.80
CA CYS A 97 0.19 -21.87 -15.47
C CYS A 97 0.66 -21.11 -16.72
N ASP A 98 -0.03 -20.02 -17.07
CA ASP A 98 0.32 -19.15 -18.20
C ASP A 98 1.55 -18.23 -17.96
N CYS A 99 2.33 -18.51 -16.92
CA CYS A 99 3.46 -17.67 -16.54
C CYS A 99 4.62 -17.88 -17.52
N LYS A 100 4.93 -16.85 -18.32
CA LYS A 100 6.01 -16.87 -19.34
C LYS A 100 7.34 -16.31 -18.86
N LYS A 101 7.35 -15.71 -17.67
CA LYS A 101 8.54 -15.09 -17.10
C LYS A 101 8.59 -15.28 -15.60
N PHE A 102 9.75 -15.66 -15.09
CA PHE A 102 9.98 -15.62 -13.66
C PHE A 102 10.15 -14.16 -13.23
N GLU A 103 9.20 -13.68 -12.44
CA GLU A 103 9.25 -12.36 -11.84
C GLU A 103 8.74 -12.47 -10.40
N THR A 104 9.49 -11.90 -9.48
CA THR A 104 9.07 -11.77 -8.08
C THR A 104 9.42 -10.39 -7.57
N PHE A 105 9.01 -10.09 -6.36
CA PHE A 105 9.33 -8.83 -5.73
C PHE A 105 9.84 -8.99 -4.32
N GLN A 106 10.78 -8.12 -3.98
CA GLN A 106 11.30 -7.99 -2.65
C GLN A 106 10.90 -6.63 -2.10
N VAL A 107 10.28 -6.63 -0.91
CA VAL A 107 9.99 -5.41 -0.17
C VAL A 107 11.14 -5.15 0.80
N ASN A 108 11.93 -4.12 0.51
CA ASN A 108 13.01 -3.69 1.38
C ASN A 108 12.50 -2.61 2.33
N LEU A 109 12.19 -3.02 3.56
CA LEU A 109 11.70 -2.10 4.58
C LEU A 109 12.84 -1.22 5.12
N LEU A 110 12.62 0.10 5.17
CA LEU A 110 13.56 1.01 5.80
C LEU A 110 13.67 0.72 7.30
N LYS A 111 14.88 0.81 7.85
CA LYS A 111 15.12 0.57 9.29
C LYS A 111 14.32 1.54 10.16
N LYS A 112 14.15 2.78 9.71
CA LYS A 112 13.42 3.83 10.42
C LYS A 112 11.92 3.54 10.39
N LYS A 113 11.32 3.40 11.57
CA LYS A 113 9.87 3.38 11.79
C LYS A 113 9.45 4.64 12.55
N LYS A 114 8.21 5.08 12.35
CA LYS A 114 7.59 6.15 13.13
C LYS A 114 6.32 5.61 13.77
N THR A 115 6.17 5.81 15.07
CA THR A 115 4.89 5.55 15.75
C THR A 115 3.94 6.69 15.44
N VAL A 116 2.76 6.36 14.94
CA VAL A 116 1.67 7.30 14.67
C VAL A 116 0.53 6.99 15.62
N SER A 117 -0.04 8.02 16.23
CA SER A 117 -1.17 7.89 17.17
C SER A 117 -2.41 8.68 16.75
N ASP A 118 -2.28 9.61 15.80
CA ASP A 118 -3.42 10.34 15.24
C ASP A 118 -3.98 9.56 14.03
N ILE A 119 -4.72 8.50 14.34
CA ILE A 119 -5.35 7.59 13.39
C ILE A 119 -6.87 7.69 13.56
N LYS A 120 -7.61 7.90 12.46
CA LYS A 120 -9.07 7.86 12.46
C LYS A 120 -9.62 7.03 11.31
N PHE A 121 -10.74 6.38 11.56
CA PHE A 121 -11.57 5.72 10.56
C PHE A 121 -12.84 6.56 10.42
N LEU A 122 -13.12 7.00 9.19
CA LEU A 122 -14.21 7.91 8.86
C LEU A 122 -15.09 7.25 7.81
N THR A 123 -16.38 7.53 7.85
CA THR A 123 -17.33 7.28 6.77
C THR A 123 -17.36 8.44 5.79
N GLU A 124 -18.01 8.28 4.63
CA GLU A 124 -18.18 9.39 3.67
C GLU A 124 -18.90 10.60 4.26
N ALA A 125 -19.82 10.39 5.22
CA ALA A 125 -20.55 11.46 5.87
C ALA A 125 -19.64 12.32 6.78
N GLU A 126 -18.68 11.68 7.46
CA GLU A 126 -17.81 12.31 8.46
C GLU A 126 -16.60 13.03 7.84
N ILE A 127 -16.38 12.89 6.52
CA ILE A 127 -15.23 13.51 5.84
C ILE A 127 -15.22 15.03 6.05
N LYS A 128 -16.39 15.68 5.98
CA LYS A 128 -16.50 17.15 6.04
C LYS A 128 -16.06 17.72 7.40
N ASP A 129 -16.09 16.89 8.44
CA ASP A 129 -15.71 17.27 9.80
C ASP A 129 -14.21 17.07 10.07
N ASP A 130 -13.47 16.41 9.18
CA ASP A 130 -12.02 16.25 9.25
C ASP A 130 -11.32 17.05 8.14
N VAL A 131 -10.70 18.17 8.53
CA VAL A 131 -10.06 19.12 7.60
C VAL A 131 -9.04 18.44 6.67
N LEU A 132 -8.25 17.50 7.17
CA LEU A 132 -7.26 16.79 6.36
C LEU A 132 -7.95 15.89 5.32
N ALA A 133 -8.92 15.07 5.77
CA ALA A 133 -9.65 14.18 4.89
C ALA A 133 -10.42 14.98 3.83
N TRP A 134 -11.13 16.05 4.23
CA TRP A 134 -11.89 16.89 3.31
C TRP A 134 -11.02 17.57 2.26
N ASN A 135 -9.90 18.19 2.67
CA ASN A 135 -9.01 18.86 1.73
C ASN A 135 -8.43 17.89 0.71
N CYS A 136 -8.02 16.69 1.14
CA CYS A 136 -7.48 15.69 0.23
C CYS A 136 -8.57 15.11 -0.68
N PHE A 137 -9.72 14.73 -0.10
CA PHE A 137 -10.80 14.10 -0.84
C PHE A 137 -11.45 15.04 -1.86
N SER A 138 -11.72 16.29 -1.48
CA SER A 138 -12.37 17.27 -2.37
C SER A 138 -11.51 17.60 -3.59
N VAL A 139 -10.21 17.81 -3.38
CA VAL A 139 -9.25 18.13 -4.45
C VAL A 139 -8.98 16.95 -5.38
N ASN A 140 -9.20 15.70 -4.98
CA ASN A 140 -8.90 14.55 -5.83
C ASN A 140 -10.15 13.92 -6.44
N LYS A 141 -11.25 13.79 -5.70
CA LYS A 141 -12.50 13.15 -6.19
C LYS A 141 -13.27 14.04 -7.18
N TYR A 142 -13.26 15.36 -7.00
CA TYR A 142 -14.05 16.27 -7.86
C TYR A 142 -13.26 16.89 -9.01
N THR A 143 -11.93 16.78 -8.98
CA THR A 143 -11.05 17.35 -10.02
C THR A 143 -10.86 16.40 -11.19
N GLU A 144 -11.15 15.10 -11.04
CA GLU A 144 -11.26 14.15 -12.16
C GLU A 144 -12.44 14.45 -13.12
N LYS A 145 -13.26 15.47 -12.83
CA LYS A 145 -14.36 15.94 -13.69
C LYS A 145 -14.08 17.28 -14.41
N ARG A 146 -12.83 17.72 -14.53
CA ARG A 146 -12.46 18.91 -15.33
C ARG A 146 -11.48 18.59 -16.44
#